data_AF-A0A420K7Q3-F1
#
_entry.id   AF-A0A420K7Q3-F1
#
_cell.length_a   1.000
_cell.length_b   1.000
_cell.length_c   1.000
_cell.angle_alpha   90.00
_cell.angle_beta   90.00
_cell.angle_gamma   90.00
#
_symmetry.space_group_name_H-M   'P 1'
#
loop_
_entity.id
_entity.type
_entity.pdbx_description
1 polymer ?
#
loop_
_entity_poly.entity_id
_entity_poly.type
_entity_poly.pdbx_seq_one_letter_code
_entity_poly.pdbx_strand_id
1 'polypeptide(L)'
;MLELRVDGRASRLYLNEIADAINNGMLLAAIELSTTLLEIWVRDLLVIRKLTQRECKTRAQLHLALNQIDRETEGLTRGEMFPSMCRQLADLEVIDAKELEWLEATYKRVRTPFHHGVSGRIVDPGGEANEMVGRAQESARGAEILLAMIFGSAPHRRADSLETEIYSIAPALLAEITNFLAAHPIPRMGPARSRPSRSTSR
;
A
#
# COMPACT_ATOMS: atom_id res chain seq x y z
N MET A 1 -25.75 2.33 -19.13
CA MET A 1 -24.44 3.04 -19.18
C MET A 1 -23.99 3.23 -17.75
N LEU A 2 -22.92 2.55 -17.34
CA LEU A 2 -22.34 2.64 -16.00
C LEU A 2 -21.49 3.90 -15.91
N GLU A 3 -21.83 4.85 -15.02
CA GLU A 3 -21.01 6.03 -14.72
C GLU A 3 -19.86 5.62 -13.79
N LEU A 4 -18.62 5.89 -14.21
CA LEU A 4 -17.41 5.65 -13.42
C LEU A 4 -17.26 6.76 -12.37
N ARG A 5 -17.42 6.42 -11.09
CA ARG A 5 -16.96 7.24 -9.97
C ARG A 5 -16.37 6.32 -8.91
N VAL A 6 -15.34 6.76 -8.22
CA VAL A 6 -14.64 6.02 -7.15
C VAL A 6 -15.42 6.15 -5.83
N ASP A 7 -15.97 5.09 -5.25
CA ASP A 7 -16.38 5.04 -3.83
C ASP A 7 -16.48 3.57 -3.35
N GLY A 8 -15.55 3.17 -2.49
CA GLY A 8 -15.61 1.96 -1.65
C GLY A 8 -15.58 2.37 -0.18
N ARG A 9 -16.46 1.79 0.66
CA ARG A 9 -16.75 2.29 2.03
C ARG A 9 -15.53 2.27 2.97
N ALA A 10 -14.62 1.31 2.82
CA ALA A 10 -13.39 1.23 3.62
C ALA A 10 -12.33 2.20 3.12
N SER A 11 -12.09 2.26 1.81
CA SER A 11 -11.07 3.14 1.21
C SER A 11 -11.32 4.62 1.52
N ARG A 12 -12.59 5.03 1.59
CA ARG A 12 -12.97 6.38 2.00
C ARG A 12 -12.65 6.69 3.47
N LEU A 13 -12.76 5.71 4.36
CA LEU A 13 -12.32 5.86 5.75
C LEU A 13 -10.82 6.12 5.78
N TYR A 14 -10.02 5.28 5.11
CA TYR A 14 -8.56 5.48 5.03
C TYR A 14 -8.19 6.85 4.45
N LEU A 15 -8.83 7.29 3.36
CA LEU A 15 -8.55 8.60 2.77
C LEU A 15 -8.78 9.77 3.75
N ASN A 16 -9.86 9.71 4.54
CA ASN A 16 -10.12 10.71 5.57
C ASN A 16 -9.07 10.66 6.69
N GLU A 17 -8.78 9.46 7.22
CA GLU A 17 -7.78 9.29 8.27
C GLU A 17 -6.37 9.71 7.81
N ILE A 18 -6.02 9.48 6.54
CA ILE A 18 -4.76 9.95 5.94
C ILE A 18 -4.73 11.47 5.91
N ALA A 19 -5.81 12.12 5.46
CA ALA A 19 -5.89 13.57 5.43
C ALA A 19 -5.76 14.18 6.84
N ASP A 20 -6.45 13.60 7.82
CA ASP A 20 -6.37 14.03 9.22
C ASP A 20 -4.96 13.81 9.80
N ALA A 21 -4.32 12.67 9.51
CA ALA A 21 -2.95 12.40 9.92
C ALA A 21 -1.98 13.44 9.34
N ILE A 22 -2.10 13.77 8.05
CA ILE A 22 -1.27 14.80 7.40
C ILE A 22 -1.51 16.17 8.05
N ASN A 23 -2.77 16.56 8.25
CA ASN A 23 -3.14 17.86 8.84
C ASN A 23 -2.60 18.03 10.27
N ASN A 24 -2.46 16.93 11.02
CA ASN A 24 -1.92 16.94 12.38
C ASN A 24 -0.39 16.69 12.44
N GLY A 25 0.30 16.63 11.29
CA GLY A 25 1.75 16.37 11.24
C GLY A 25 2.15 14.93 11.57
N MET A 26 1.21 13.99 11.59
CA MET A 26 1.44 12.57 11.89
C MET A 26 1.85 11.79 10.63
N LEU A 27 3.01 12.12 10.06
CA LEU A 27 3.46 11.56 8.79
C LEU A 27 3.67 10.04 8.82
N LEU A 28 4.15 9.48 9.93
CA LEU A 28 4.26 8.03 10.09
C LEU A 28 2.90 7.34 9.96
N ALA A 29 1.88 7.89 10.62
CA ALA A 29 0.52 7.36 10.53
C ALA A 29 -0.03 7.51 9.10
N ALA A 30 0.22 8.65 8.45
CA ALA A 30 -0.17 8.86 7.06
C ALA A 30 0.47 7.82 6.11
N ILE A 31 1.74 7.47 6.30
CA ILE A 31 2.43 6.43 5.52
C ILE A 31 1.79 5.05 5.75
N GLU A 32 1.60 4.65 7.00
CA GLU A 32 1.00 3.35 7.35
C GLU A 32 -0.43 3.22 6.81
N LEU A 33 -1.24 4.26 6.97
CA LEU A 33 -2.60 4.29 6.43
C LEU A 33 -2.61 4.26 4.90
N SER A 34 -1.71 4.99 4.24
CA SER A 34 -1.64 5.04 2.78
C SER A 34 -1.16 3.73 2.16
N THR A 35 -0.16 3.08 2.77
CA THR A 35 0.31 1.77 2.33
C THR A 35 -0.73 0.67 2.59
N THR A 36 -1.50 0.78 3.68
CA THR A 36 -2.66 -0.10 3.92
C THR A 36 -3.77 0.13 2.89
N LEU A 37 -4.08 1.39 2.57
CA LEU A 37 -5.03 1.75 1.53
C LEU A 37 -4.61 1.18 0.17
N LEU A 38 -3.32 1.28 -0.17
CA LEU A 38 -2.76 0.73 -1.40
C LEU A 38 -2.96 -0.79 -1.49
N GLU A 39 -2.73 -1.52 -0.40
CA GLU A 39 -2.99 -2.97 -0.33
C GLU A 39 -4.45 -3.32 -0.59
N ILE A 40 -5.37 -2.60 0.05
CA ILE A 40 -6.82 -2.78 -0.14
C ILE A 40 -7.20 -2.48 -1.60
N TRP A 41 -6.62 -1.43 -2.17
CA TRP A 41 -6.93 -1.02 -3.54
C TRP A 41 -6.45 -2.03 -4.58
N VAL A 42 -5.22 -2.53 -4.45
CA VAL A 42 -4.66 -3.59 -5.28
C VAL A 42 -5.54 -4.85 -5.21
N ARG A 43 -6.00 -5.21 -4.01
CA ARG A 43 -6.92 -6.32 -3.82
C ARG A 43 -8.24 -6.10 -4.55
N ASP A 44 -8.88 -4.95 -4.38
CA ASP A 44 -10.16 -4.63 -5.02
C ASP A 44 -10.05 -4.65 -6.54
N LEU A 45 -8.97 -4.10 -7.10
CA LEU A 45 -8.67 -4.16 -8.54
C LEU A 45 -8.58 -5.61 -9.03
N LEU A 46 -7.88 -6.46 -8.28
CA LEU A 46 -7.70 -7.86 -8.65
C LEU A 46 -9.02 -8.63 -8.60
N VAL A 47 -9.80 -8.44 -7.55
CA VAL A 47 -11.13 -9.06 -7.40
C VAL A 47 -12.03 -8.66 -8.57
N ILE A 48 -12.07 -7.38 -8.92
CA ILE A 48 -12.89 -6.87 -10.03
C ILE A 48 -12.40 -7.44 -11.35
N ARG A 49 -11.09 -7.45 -11.61
CA ARG A 49 -10.54 -8.00 -12.85
C ARG A 49 -10.86 -9.48 -12.99
N LYS A 50 -10.62 -10.29 -11.95
CA LYS A 50 -10.99 -11.71 -11.92
C LYS A 50 -12.49 -11.91 -12.16
N LEU A 51 -13.34 -11.03 -11.60
CA LEU A 51 -14.79 -11.08 -11.81
C LEU A 51 -15.17 -10.81 -13.28
N THR A 52 -14.50 -9.86 -13.96
CA THR A 52 -14.75 -9.57 -15.39
C THR A 52 -14.39 -10.73 -16.33
N GLN A 53 -13.56 -11.67 -15.88
CA GLN A 53 -13.22 -12.88 -16.63
C GLN A 53 -14.24 -14.02 -16.45
N ARG A 54 -15.23 -13.85 -15.56
CA ARG A 54 -16.28 -14.86 -15.32
C ARG A 54 -17.51 -14.55 -16.14
N GLU A 55 -18.01 -15.54 -16.87
CA GLU A 55 -19.31 -15.46 -17.52
C GLU A 55 -20.45 -15.58 -16.49
N CYS A 56 -20.96 -14.44 -16.01
CA CYS A 56 -22.12 -14.39 -15.12
C CYS A 56 -23.37 -13.98 -15.91
N LYS A 57 -24.36 -14.89 -16.03
CA LYS A 57 -25.61 -14.62 -16.76
C LYS A 57 -26.68 -13.99 -15.88
N THR A 58 -26.58 -14.15 -14.56
CA THR A 58 -27.54 -13.61 -13.60
C THR A 58 -26.85 -12.83 -12.49
N ARG A 59 -27.60 -11.92 -11.84
CA ARG A 59 -27.12 -11.17 -10.68
C ARG A 59 -26.75 -12.08 -9.50
N ALA A 60 -27.45 -13.19 -9.32
CA ALA A 60 -27.14 -14.16 -8.28
C ALA A 60 -25.80 -14.86 -8.55
N GLN A 61 -25.52 -15.22 -9.81
CA GLN A 61 -24.22 -15.77 -10.21
C GLN A 61 -23.09 -14.76 -10.00
N LEU A 62 -23.31 -13.49 -10.34
CA LEU A 62 -22.31 -12.43 -10.13
C LEU A 62 -21.96 -12.27 -8.65
N HIS A 63 -22.96 -12.21 -7.76
CA HIS A 63 -22.75 -12.10 -6.32
C HIS A 63 -22.04 -13.32 -5.74
N LEU A 64 -22.40 -14.52 -6.19
CA LEU A 64 -21.72 -15.74 -5.76
C LEU A 64 -20.25 -15.75 -6.19
N ALA A 65 -19.97 -15.39 -7.45
CA ALA A 65 -18.61 -15.32 -7.99
C ALA A 65 -17.77 -14.25 -7.27
N LEU A 66 -18.35 -13.08 -7.00
CA LEU A 66 -17.70 -12.02 -6.22
C LEU A 66 -17.29 -12.54 -4.84
N ASN A 67 -18.22 -13.14 -4.09
CA ASN A 67 -17.94 -13.67 -2.76
C ASN A 67 -16.88 -14.79 -2.77
N GLN A 68 -16.81 -15.60 -3.83
CA GLN A 68 -15.79 -16.64 -3.97
C GLN A 68 -14.41 -16.03 -4.20
N ILE A 69 -14.28 -15.13 -5.18
CA ILE A 69 -13.03 -14.47 -5.54
C ILE A 69 -12.52 -13.63 -4.36
N ASP A 70 -13.41 -12.91 -3.67
CA ASP A 70 -13.07 -12.10 -2.52
C ASP A 70 -12.49 -12.96 -1.38
N ARG A 71 -13.12 -14.10 -1.06
CA ARG A 71 -12.61 -15.04 -0.06
C ARG A 71 -11.28 -15.68 -0.43
N GLU A 72 -11.09 -16.02 -1.70
CA GLU A 72 -9.83 -16.56 -2.23
C GLU A 72 -8.71 -15.52 -2.12
N THR A 73 -9.01 -14.25 -2.40
CA THR A 73 -8.03 -13.17 -2.41
C THR A 73 -7.72 -12.67 -0.99
N GLU A 74 -8.73 -12.45 -0.14
CA GLU A 74 -8.58 -11.98 1.25
C GLU A 74 -7.99 -13.03 2.19
N GLY A 75 -8.26 -14.31 1.94
CA GLY A 75 -7.58 -15.37 2.66
C GLY A 75 -8.16 -15.81 3.98
N LEU A 76 -9.46 -16.13 4.04
CA LEU A 76 -10.02 -16.85 5.19
C LEU A 76 -9.34 -18.21 5.47
N THR A 77 -8.48 -18.71 4.57
CA THR A 77 -7.64 -19.92 4.75
C THR A 77 -6.14 -19.66 4.57
N ARG A 78 -5.70 -19.00 3.47
CA ARG A 78 -4.32 -18.51 3.25
C ARG A 78 -4.34 -17.50 2.10
N GLY A 79 -4.52 -16.22 2.40
CA GLY A 79 -4.76 -15.17 1.40
C GLY A 79 -3.59 -14.90 0.46
N GLU A 80 -3.88 -14.15 -0.59
CA GLU A 80 -2.86 -13.75 -1.53
C GLU A 80 -1.96 -12.66 -0.92
N MET A 81 -0.66 -12.93 -0.93
CA MET A 81 0.34 -11.95 -0.50
C MET A 81 0.37 -10.77 -1.48
N PHE A 82 0.62 -9.55 -0.98
CA PHE A 82 0.63 -8.35 -1.82
C PHE A 82 1.50 -8.44 -3.09
N PRO A 83 2.76 -8.94 -3.06
CA PRO A 83 3.53 -9.12 -4.29
C PRO A 83 2.88 -10.09 -5.29
N SER A 84 2.20 -11.12 -4.79
CA SER A 84 1.46 -12.08 -5.63
C SER A 84 0.22 -11.44 -6.27
N MET A 85 -0.45 -10.54 -5.55
CA MET A 85 -1.58 -9.78 -6.12
C MET A 85 -1.10 -8.84 -7.23
N CYS A 86 0.02 -8.14 -7.00
CA CYS A 86 0.59 -7.22 -8.00
C CYS A 86 1.01 -7.95 -9.28
N ARG A 87 1.67 -9.10 -9.17
CA ARG A 87 2.05 -9.91 -10.35
C ARG A 87 0.84 -10.39 -11.13
N GLN A 88 -0.20 -10.85 -10.45
CA GLN A 88 -1.44 -11.23 -11.13
C GLN A 88 -2.10 -10.04 -11.83
N LEU A 89 -2.08 -8.84 -11.25
CA LEU A 89 -2.60 -7.65 -11.93
C LEU A 89 -1.80 -7.32 -13.20
N ALA A 90 -0.46 -7.50 -13.17
CA ALA A 90 0.38 -7.32 -14.33
C ALA A 90 0.11 -8.40 -15.40
N ASP A 91 -0.01 -9.67 -15.01
CA ASP A 91 -0.36 -10.78 -15.91
C ASP A 91 -1.74 -10.60 -16.54
N LEU A 92 -2.65 -9.92 -15.84
CA LEU A 92 -3.99 -9.57 -16.30
C LEU A 92 -4.06 -8.24 -17.08
N GLU A 93 -2.90 -7.63 -17.34
CA GLU A 93 -2.72 -6.35 -18.04
C GLU A 93 -3.50 -5.18 -17.41
N VAL A 94 -3.66 -5.20 -16.08
CA VAL A 94 -4.30 -4.09 -15.34
C VAL A 94 -3.29 -3.01 -15.01
N ILE A 95 -2.07 -3.41 -14.65
CA ILE A 95 -0.95 -2.51 -14.35
C ILE A 95 0.21 -2.79 -15.30
N ASP A 96 1.05 -1.78 -15.55
CA ASP A 96 2.25 -1.95 -16.38
C ASP A 96 3.48 -2.44 -15.57
N ALA A 97 4.57 -2.72 -16.28
CA ALA A 97 5.80 -3.21 -15.66
C ALA A 97 6.45 -2.20 -14.69
N LYS A 98 6.31 -0.90 -14.96
CA LYS A 98 6.87 0.17 -14.13
C LYS A 98 6.07 0.29 -12.84
N GLU A 99 4.74 0.19 -12.92
CA GLU A 99 3.85 0.16 -11.77
C GLU A 99 4.11 -1.07 -10.90
N LEU A 100 4.31 -2.25 -11.51
CA LEU A 100 4.68 -3.47 -10.79
C LEU A 100 5.99 -3.29 -10.02
N GLU A 101 7.04 -2.80 -10.67
CA GLU A 101 8.34 -2.54 -10.04
C GLU A 101 8.20 -1.57 -8.87
N TRP A 102 7.46 -0.48 -9.08
CA TRP A 102 7.19 0.51 -8.04
C TRP A 102 6.42 -0.06 -6.84
N LEU A 103 5.39 -0.86 -7.07
CA LEU A 103 4.61 -1.51 -6.01
C LEU A 103 5.48 -2.47 -5.19
N GLU A 104 6.26 -3.32 -5.85
CA GLU A 104 7.16 -4.25 -5.16
C GLU A 104 8.25 -3.52 -4.36
N ALA A 105 8.85 -2.48 -4.95
CA ALA A 105 9.86 -1.66 -4.29
C ALA A 105 9.28 -0.94 -3.06
N THR A 106 8.11 -0.31 -3.21
CA THR A 106 7.40 0.39 -2.13
C THR A 106 7.06 -0.57 -0.99
N TYR A 107 6.53 -1.75 -1.31
CA TYR A 107 6.16 -2.73 -0.30
C TYR A 107 7.37 -3.27 0.48
N LYS A 108 8.48 -3.51 -0.21
CA LYS A 108 9.73 -4.02 0.38
C LYS A 108 10.45 -2.95 1.21
N ARG A 109 10.51 -1.71 0.73
CA ARG A 109 11.26 -0.61 1.35
C ARG A 109 10.51 0.05 2.50
N VAL A 110 9.19 0.18 2.37
CA VAL A 110 8.40 1.00 3.30
C VAL A 110 7.49 0.11 4.14
N ARG A 111 6.54 -0.56 3.49
CA ARG A 111 5.46 -1.27 4.19
C ARG A 111 5.98 -2.40 5.09
N THR A 112 6.82 -3.28 4.54
CA THR A 112 7.35 -4.45 5.27
C THR A 112 8.19 -4.02 6.49
N PRO A 113 9.15 -3.08 6.37
CA PRO A 113 9.91 -2.62 7.53
C PRO A 113 9.06 -1.96 8.61
N PHE A 114 8.12 -1.08 8.24
CA PHE A 114 7.24 -0.42 9.21
C PHE A 114 6.35 -1.44 9.95
N HIS A 115 5.72 -2.37 9.21
CA HIS A 115 4.84 -3.38 9.80
C HIS A 115 5.55 -4.31 10.79
N HIS A 116 6.82 -4.63 10.53
CA HIS A 116 7.62 -5.52 11.38
C HIS A 116 8.47 -4.77 12.42
N GLY A 117 8.36 -3.45 12.52
CA GLY A 117 9.15 -2.64 13.46
C GLY A 117 10.66 -2.65 13.16
N VAL A 118 11.06 -2.90 11.91
CA VAL A 118 12.46 -3.02 11.49
C VAL A 118 12.95 -1.66 10.97
N SER A 119 12.96 -0.64 11.84
CA SER A 119 13.34 0.73 11.49
C SER A 119 14.76 0.85 10.89
N GLY A 120 15.66 -0.07 11.25
CA GLY A 120 17.00 -0.16 10.67
C GLY A 120 17.00 -0.29 9.14
N ARG A 121 16.06 -1.04 8.56
CA ARG A 121 15.94 -1.19 7.09
C ARG A 121 15.43 0.07 6.38
N ILE A 122 14.85 0.99 7.14
CA ILE A 122 14.32 2.26 6.64
C ILE A 122 15.43 3.31 6.65
N VAL A 123 16.15 3.42 7.76
CA VAL A 123 17.22 4.42 7.95
C VAL A 123 18.57 4.02 7.35
N ASP A 124 18.79 2.72 7.15
CA ASP A 124 20.01 2.16 6.56
C ASP A 124 19.67 0.96 5.66
N PRO A 125 19.10 1.22 4.47
CA PRO A 125 18.71 0.16 3.54
C PRO A 125 19.92 -0.61 2.97
N GLY A 126 21.12 0.00 2.96
CA GLY A 126 22.37 -0.62 2.51
C GLY A 126 23.03 -1.51 3.58
N GLY A 127 22.67 -1.34 4.84
CA GLY A 127 23.30 -2.06 5.96
C GLY A 127 24.71 -1.55 6.29
N GLU A 128 25.02 -0.30 5.92
CA GLU A 128 26.33 0.31 6.12
C GLU A 128 26.71 0.35 7.62
N ALA A 129 25.73 0.56 8.50
CA ALA A 129 25.94 0.53 9.95
C ALA A 129 26.31 -0.88 10.44
N ASN A 130 25.70 -1.92 9.85
CA ASN A 130 26.07 -3.32 10.16
C ASN A 130 27.45 -3.66 9.59
N GLU A 131 27.82 -3.16 8.42
CA GLU A 131 29.16 -3.33 7.85
C GLU A 131 30.23 -2.62 8.67
N MET A 132 29.93 -1.44 9.22
CA MET A 132 30.84 -0.76 10.16
C MET A 132 31.04 -1.58 11.44
N VAL A 133 29.97 -2.17 11.99
CA VAL A 133 30.08 -3.07 13.15
C VAL A 133 30.87 -4.34 12.81
N GLY A 134 30.64 -4.95 11.64
CA GLY A 134 31.40 -6.11 11.17
C GLY A 134 32.89 -5.82 11.04
N ARG A 135 33.26 -4.70 10.40
CA ARG A 135 34.67 -4.26 10.29
C ARG A 135 35.33 -3.98 11.64
N ALA A 136 34.58 -3.42 12.59
CA ALA A 136 35.08 -3.18 13.95
C ALA A 136 35.22 -4.48 14.77
N GLN A 137 34.42 -5.51 14.49
CA GLN A 137 34.58 -6.84 15.09
C GLN A 137 35.84 -7.53 14.57
N GLU A 138 36.16 -7.38 13.29
CA GLU A 138 37.39 -7.91 12.68
C GLU A 138 38.66 -7.22 13.20
N SER A 139 38.60 -5.94 13.62
CA SER A 139 39.75 -5.20 14.17
C SER A 139 40.10 -5.55 15.63
N ALA A 140 39.32 -6.41 16.30
CA ALA A 140 39.54 -6.96 17.65
C ALA A 140 39.78 -5.93 18.78
N ARG A 141 39.41 -4.66 18.59
CA ARG A 141 39.49 -3.62 19.63
C ARG A 141 38.12 -3.37 20.24
N GLY A 142 37.88 -3.90 21.44
CA GLY A 142 36.59 -3.79 22.12
C GLY A 142 36.04 -2.37 22.27
N ALA A 143 36.91 -1.35 22.33
CA ALA A 143 36.50 0.06 22.31
C ALA A 143 35.96 0.52 20.95
N GLU A 144 36.50 0.04 19.84
CA GLU A 144 36.00 0.35 18.49
C GLU A 144 34.64 -0.32 18.23
N ILE A 145 34.44 -1.55 18.75
CA ILE A 145 33.13 -2.23 18.72
C ILE A 145 32.09 -1.45 19.53
N LEU A 146 32.44 -1.01 20.75
CA LEU A 146 31.53 -0.24 21.60
C LEU A 146 31.17 1.10 20.96
N LEU A 147 32.15 1.81 20.40
CA LEU A 147 31.93 3.07 19.69
C LEU A 147 31.12 2.86 18.40
N ALA A 148 31.34 1.77 17.65
CA ALA A 148 30.53 1.42 16.48
C ALA A 148 29.07 1.10 16.86
N MET A 149 28.83 0.43 17.99
CA MET A 149 27.48 0.18 18.51
C MET A 149 26.81 1.46 19.01
N ILE A 150 27.56 2.33 19.70
CA ILE A 150 27.05 3.62 20.23
C ILE A 150 26.79 4.61 19.09
N PHE A 151 27.65 4.68 18.08
CA PHE A 151 27.53 5.68 17.02
C PHE A 151 26.77 5.20 15.78
N GLY A 152 26.78 3.89 15.48
CA GLY A 152 26.11 3.30 14.33
C GLY A 152 24.70 2.78 14.59
N SER A 153 24.34 2.45 15.85
CA SER A 153 23.03 1.81 16.13
C SER A 153 22.36 2.26 17.45
N ALA A 154 22.80 3.35 18.06
CA ALA A 154 22.15 3.86 19.26
C ALA A 154 20.66 4.21 19.03
N PRO A 155 19.75 3.84 19.95
CA PRO A 155 18.31 4.04 19.77
C PRO A 155 17.87 5.48 19.49
N HIS A 156 18.51 6.47 20.12
CA HIS A 156 18.17 7.88 19.94
C HIS A 156 18.52 8.38 18.53
N ARG A 157 19.73 8.07 18.03
CA ARG A 157 20.11 8.38 16.65
C ARG A 157 19.19 7.69 15.64
N ARG A 158 18.80 6.44 15.91
CA ARG A 158 17.85 5.72 15.05
C ARG A 158 16.47 6.39 15.03
N ALA A 159 16.01 6.96 16.14
CA ALA A 159 14.76 7.71 16.18
C ALA A 159 14.86 9.01 15.36
N ASP A 160 15.93 9.79 15.55
CA ASP A 160 16.16 11.04 14.81
C ASP A 160 16.33 10.78 13.29
N SER A 161 17.07 9.73 12.93
CA SER A 161 17.24 9.31 11.53
C SER A 161 15.93 8.80 10.94
N LEU A 162 15.11 8.08 11.71
CA LEU A 162 13.81 7.59 11.25
C LEU A 162 12.85 8.75 11.01
N GLU A 163 12.81 9.73 11.90
CA GLU A 163 12.03 10.95 11.72
C GLU A 163 12.48 11.69 10.46
N THR A 164 13.78 11.92 10.29
CA THR A 164 14.35 12.56 9.10
C THR A 164 13.98 11.81 7.82
N GLU A 165 14.09 10.48 7.83
CA GLU A 165 13.76 9.64 6.68
C GLU A 165 12.25 9.70 6.37
N ILE A 166 11.38 9.68 7.39
CA ILE A 166 9.93 9.85 7.22
C ILE A 166 9.62 11.18 6.54
N TYR A 167 10.21 12.29 7.01
CA TYR A 167 10.01 13.61 6.38
C TYR A 167 10.50 13.64 4.93
N SER A 168 11.60 12.95 4.62
CA SER A 168 12.16 12.86 3.28
C SER A 168 11.26 12.06 2.33
N ILE A 169 10.77 10.89 2.76
CA ILE A 169 10.04 9.97 1.88
C ILE A 169 8.55 10.27 1.76
N ALA A 170 7.93 10.84 2.81
CA ALA A 170 6.47 10.98 2.87
C ALA A 170 5.87 11.74 1.68
N PRO A 171 6.39 12.92 1.25
CA PRO A 171 5.75 13.67 0.18
C PRO A 171 5.72 12.92 -1.15
N ALA A 172 6.85 12.31 -1.53
CA ALA A 172 6.96 11.55 -2.77
C ALA A 172 6.09 10.29 -2.73
N LEU A 173 6.17 9.53 -1.64
CA LEU A 173 5.40 8.29 -1.48
C LEU A 173 3.88 8.57 -1.51
N LEU A 174 3.40 9.56 -0.76
CA LEU A 174 1.98 9.90 -0.72
C LEU A 174 1.48 10.39 -2.08
N ALA A 175 2.29 11.15 -2.80
CA ALA A 175 1.96 11.60 -4.16
C ALA A 175 1.88 10.42 -5.14
N GLU A 176 2.85 9.51 -5.11
CA GLU A 176 2.88 8.32 -5.98
C GLU A 176 1.69 7.39 -5.70
N ILE A 177 1.36 7.14 -4.42
CA ILE A 177 0.16 6.38 -4.04
C ILE A 177 -1.10 7.07 -4.57
N THR A 178 -1.22 8.38 -4.39
CA THR A 178 -2.39 9.14 -4.88
C THR A 178 -2.52 9.05 -6.40
N ASN A 179 -1.42 9.16 -7.12
CA ASN A 179 -1.39 9.05 -8.58
C ASN A 179 -1.79 7.65 -9.05
N PHE A 180 -1.29 6.60 -8.40
CA PHE A 180 -1.68 5.22 -8.70
C PHE A 180 -3.19 4.99 -8.49
N LEU A 181 -3.73 5.43 -7.34
CA LEU A 181 -5.15 5.33 -7.03
C LEU A 181 -6.02 6.07 -8.06
N ALA A 182 -5.56 7.23 -8.53
CA ALA A 182 -6.24 8.03 -9.55
C ALA A 182 -6.18 7.40 -10.95
N ALA A 183 -5.06 6.74 -11.29
CA ALA A 183 -4.89 6.02 -12.56
C ALA A 183 -5.75 4.75 -12.62
N HIS A 184 -6.00 4.12 -11.47
CA HIS A 184 -6.74 2.86 -11.37
C HIS A 184 -8.05 3.00 -10.56
N PRO A 185 -9.06 3.73 -11.09
CA PRO A 185 -10.30 3.95 -10.36
C PRO A 185 -11.11 2.66 -10.23
N ILE A 186 -11.49 2.31 -9.00
CA ILE A 186 -12.37 1.16 -8.73
C ILE A 186 -13.81 1.47 -9.20
N PRO A 187 -14.38 0.68 -10.13
CA PRO A 187 -15.74 0.89 -10.62
C PRO A 187 -16.81 0.52 -9.57
N ARG A 188 -17.89 1.31 -9.48
CA ARG A 188 -19.02 1.06 -8.57
C ARG A 188 -19.99 0.04 -9.13
N MET A 189 -20.42 -0.90 -8.27
CA MET A 189 -21.63 -1.69 -8.50
C MET A 189 -22.81 -1.07 -7.76
N GLY A 190 -23.71 -0.40 -8.50
CA GLY A 190 -24.93 0.20 -7.95
C GLY A 190 -26.04 0.31 -9.00
N PRO A 191 -27.32 0.40 -8.59
CA PRO A 191 -28.40 0.64 -9.53
C PRO A 191 -28.17 1.97 -10.25
N ALA A 192 -28.35 2.00 -11.58
CA ALA A 192 -28.36 3.23 -12.33
C ALA A 192 -29.41 4.16 -11.72
N ARG A 193 -28.99 5.34 -11.22
CA ARG A 193 -29.96 6.35 -10.81
C ARG A 193 -30.75 6.73 -12.06
N SER A 194 -32.05 6.47 -12.06
CA SER A 194 -32.94 7.12 -13.01
C SER A 194 -32.75 8.62 -12.84
N ARG A 195 -32.34 9.31 -13.91
CA ARG A 195 -32.44 10.77 -13.95
C ARG A 195 -33.87 11.12 -13.55
N PRO A 196 -34.12 12.02 -12.59
CA PRO A 196 -35.47 12.53 -12.40
C PRO A 196 -35.88 13.16 -13.72
N SER A 197 -36.93 12.62 -14.34
CA SER A 197 -37.57 13.31 -15.45
C SER A 197 -38.02 14.65 -14.88
N ARG A 198 -37.44 15.74 -15.36
CA ARG A 198 -38.05 17.05 -15.16
C ARG A 198 -39.34 17.05 -15.96
N SER A 199 -40.38 16.53 -15.33
CA SER A 199 -41.77 16.83 -15.64
C SER A 199 -41.99 18.30 -15.31
N THR A 200 -41.56 19.20 -16.21
CA THR A 200 -42.15 20.54 -16.26
C THR A 200 -43.54 20.38 -16.83
N SER A 201 -44.50 20.21 -15.93
CA SER A 201 -45.93 20.32 -16.20
C SER A 201 -46.54 21.09 -15.04
N ARG A 202 -46.50 22.42 -15.17
CA ARG A 202 -47.58 23.39 -14.92
C ARG A 202 -46.99 24.79 -14.96
#